data_AF-A0A9E0P8L3-F1
#
_entry.id   AF-A0A9E0P8L3-F1
#
_cell.length_a   1.000
_cell.length_b   1.000
_cell.length_c   1.000
_cell.angle_alpha   90.00
_cell.angle_beta   90.00
_cell.angle_gamma   90.00
#
_symmetry.space_group_name_H-M   'P 1'
#
loop_
_entity.id
_entity.type
_entity.pdbx_description
1 polymer ?
#
loop_
_entity_poly.entity_id
_entity_poly.type
_entity_poly.pdbx_seq_one_letter_code
_entity_poly.pdbx_strand_id
1 'polypeptide(L)'
;MTQDLCVIEFFLEAVEDRPASIAAGRLVYKSEEWYRLRLPGGSDVRVEKVSDKIKQTFVREYSAFQELDQEPENGFDLKLWPVMKPSDLKTLAGFGIKTVEALAELTDEGILSFIDKSLPKKAKVWLGAGAAEGTLRDENKRLKQELDVLKKQCIRKGEKHVIYRKNDTRFAGYGSMR
;
A
#
# COMPACT_ATOMS: atom_id res chain seq x y z
N MET A 1 -2.51 -15.04 44.69
CA MET A 1 -1.15 -14.49 44.46
C MET A 1 -0.41 -15.41 43.47
N THR A 2 -0.81 -15.39 42.20
CA THR A 2 -0.21 -16.29 41.17
C THR A 2 -0.02 -15.57 39.82
N GLN A 3 -0.01 -14.23 39.84
CA GLN A 3 0.05 -13.41 38.63
C GLN A 3 1.48 -12.97 38.30
N ASP A 4 2.37 -12.87 39.29
CA ASP A 4 3.73 -12.31 39.12
C ASP A 4 4.71 -13.18 38.33
N LEU A 5 4.32 -14.39 37.93
CA LEU A 5 5.19 -15.33 37.20
C LEU A 5 4.62 -15.76 35.83
N CYS A 6 3.40 -15.37 35.48
CA CYS A 6 2.81 -15.71 34.18
C CYS A 6 3.20 -14.65 33.14
N VAL A 7 3.60 -15.08 31.95
CA VAL A 7 3.90 -14.19 30.82
C VAL A 7 2.69 -14.18 29.89
N ILE A 8 2.10 -13.00 29.68
CA ILE A 8 1.00 -12.80 28.74
C ILE A 8 1.45 -11.94 27.56
N GLU A 9 1.15 -12.40 26.35
CA GLU A 9 1.41 -11.67 25.10
C GLU A 9 0.06 -11.46 24.39
N PHE A 10 -0.31 -10.20 24.14
CA PHE A 10 -1.49 -9.85 23.35
C PHE A 10 -1.10 -9.70 21.87
N PHE A 11 -1.97 -10.16 20.97
CA PHE A 11 -1.76 -10.04 19.52
C PHE A 11 -3.09 -9.99 18.76
N LEU A 12 -3.06 -9.44 17.55
CA LEU A 12 -4.20 -9.47 16.62
C LEU A 12 -4.13 -10.72 15.74
N GLU A 13 -5.25 -11.42 15.62
CA GLU A 13 -5.40 -12.54 14.70
C GLU A 13 -6.48 -12.24 13.65
N ALA A 14 -6.16 -12.51 12.38
CA ALA A 14 -7.08 -12.32 11.27
C ALA A 14 -8.00 -13.56 11.16
N VAL A 15 -9.18 -13.48 11.77
CA VAL A 15 -10.18 -14.55 11.77
C VAL A 15 -11.14 -14.34 10.62
N GLU A 16 -11.47 -15.40 9.88
CA GLU A 16 -12.44 -15.33 8.78
C GLU A 16 -13.84 -15.01 9.31
N ASP A 17 -14.42 -13.91 8.83
CA ASP A 17 -15.83 -13.62 9.04
C ASP A 17 -16.64 -14.34 7.97
N ARG A 18 -17.06 -15.57 8.28
CA ARG A 18 -17.89 -16.40 7.40
C ARG A 18 -19.16 -15.69 6.92
N PRO A 19 -20.01 -15.08 7.78
CA PRO A 19 -21.21 -14.39 7.30
C PRO A 19 -20.89 -13.19 6.39
N ALA A 20 -19.86 -12.40 6.71
CA ALA A 20 -19.45 -11.30 5.83
C ALA A 20 -18.83 -11.80 4.51
N SER A 21 -18.11 -12.93 4.55
CA SER A 21 -17.50 -13.55 3.38
C SER A 21 -18.54 -14.09 2.40
N ILE A 22 -19.60 -14.70 2.92
CA ILE A 22 -20.73 -15.20 2.13
C ILE A 22 -21.49 -14.03 1.49
N ALA A 23 -21.72 -12.95 2.24
CA ALA A 23 -22.41 -11.76 1.73
C ALA A 23 -21.60 -10.99 0.67
N ALA A 24 -20.27 -10.92 0.82
CA ALA A 24 -19.38 -10.20 -0.08
C ALA A 24 -18.92 -11.04 -1.29
N GLY A 25 -19.17 -12.36 -1.28
CA GLY A 25 -18.71 -13.28 -2.32
C GLY A 25 -17.19 -13.43 -2.40
N ARG A 26 -16.47 -13.03 -1.34
CA ARG A 26 -15.01 -13.11 -1.20
C ARG A 26 -14.65 -13.33 0.26
N LEU A 27 -13.52 -13.96 0.55
CA LEU A 27 -13.04 -14.12 1.92
C LEU A 27 -12.77 -12.75 2.55
N VAL A 28 -13.50 -12.44 3.61
CA VAL A 28 -13.37 -11.24 4.44
C VAL A 28 -12.86 -11.69 5.79
N TYR A 29 -11.71 -11.16 6.18
CA TYR A 29 -11.10 -11.40 7.48
C TYR A 29 -11.39 -10.21 8.40
N LYS A 30 -11.63 -10.50 9.68
CA LYS A 30 -11.71 -9.50 10.75
C LYS A 30 -10.53 -9.68 11.69
N SER A 31 -9.93 -8.57 12.07
CA SER A 31 -8.91 -8.54 13.11
C SER A 31 -9.59 -8.68 14.48
N GLU A 32 -9.34 -9.78 15.17
CA GLU A 32 -9.81 -9.98 16.55
C GLU A 32 -8.63 -9.97 17.53
N GLU A 33 -8.85 -9.49 18.76
CA GLU A 33 -7.85 -9.46 19.83
C GLU A 33 -7.73 -10.84 20.50
N TRP A 34 -6.53 -11.40 20.51
CA TRP A 34 -6.19 -12.66 21.16
C TRP A 34 -5.07 -12.47 22.18
N TYR A 35 -4.96 -13.39 23.13
CA TYR A 35 -3.86 -13.42 24.08
C TYR A 35 -3.26 -14.81 24.19
N ARG A 36 -1.96 -14.84 24.43
CA ARG A 36 -1.17 -16.03 24.71
C ARG A 36 -0.68 -15.96 26.15
N LEU A 37 -1.12 -16.90 26.98
CA LEU A 37 -0.68 -17.03 28.37
C LEU A 37 0.31 -18.19 28.50
N ARG A 38 1.51 -17.90 29.01
CA ARG A 38 2.53 -18.90 29.36
C ARG A 38 2.68 -18.97 30.87
N LEU A 39 2.49 -20.16 31.42
CA LEU A 39 2.70 -20.43 32.84
C LEU A 39 4.20 -20.61 33.14
N PRO A 40 4.68 -20.14 34.31
CA PRO A 40 6.06 -20.33 34.74
C PRO A 40 6.38 -21.82 34.91
N GLY A 41 7.45 -22.29 34.27
CA GLY A 41 7.92 -23.68 34.40
C GLY A 41 7.11 -24.72 33.61
N GLY A 42 6.09 -24.32 32.87
CA GLY A 42 5.33 -25.18 31.95
C GLY A 42 5.60 -24.85 30.50
N SER A 43 5.54 -25.86 29.62
CA SER A 43 5.47 -25.68 28.16
C SER A 43 4.04 -25.39 27.68
N ASP A 44 3.06 -25.40 28.59
CA ASP A 44 1.65 -25.19 28.25
C ASP A 44 1.40 -23.73 27.91
N VAL A 45 0.87 -23.51 26.71
CA VAL A 45 0.59 -22.20 26.13
C VAL A 45 -0.89 -22.14 25.85
N ARG A 46 -1.62 -21.32 26.62
CA ARG A 46 -3.04 -21.10 26.37
C ARG A 46 -3.22 -19.93 25.42
N VAL A 47 -3.98 -20.15 24.35
CA VAL A 47 -4.32 -19.13 23.34
C VAL A 47 -5.83 -18.98 23.33
N GLU A 48 -6.31 -17.82 23.76
CA GLU A 48 -7.74 -17.54 23.89
C GLU A 48 -8.05 -16.12 23.42
N LYS A 49 -9.33 -15.88 23.08
CA LYS A 49 -9.84 -14.56 22.72
C LYS A 49 -9.83 -13.64 23.96
N VAL A 50 -9.45 -12.38 23.76
CA VAL A 50 -9.42 -11.41 24.86
C VAL A 50 -10.84 -11.17 25.38
N SER A 51 -11.03 -11.41 26.68
CA SER A 51 -12.27 -11.13 27.41
C SER A 51 -12.08 -9.93 28.35
N ASP A 52 -13.14 -9.21 28.68
CA ASP A 52 -13.10 -8.04 29.57
C ASP A 52 -12.47 -8.36 30.94
N LYS A 53 -12.66 -9.59 31.42
CA LYS A 53 -12.04 -10.06 32.65
C LYS A 53 -10.53 -10.08 32.56
N ILE A 54 -9.96 -10.48 31.42
CA ILE A 54 -8.50 -10.49 31.19
C ILE A 54 -7.97 -9.08 31.03
N LYS A 55 -8.69 -8.18 30.36
CA LYS A 55 -8.32 -6.76 30.25
C LYS A 55 -8.19 -6.11 31.64
N GLN A 56 -9.11 -6.42 32.55
CA GLN A 56 -9.08 -5.93 33.94
C GLN A 56 -8.04 -6.63 34.82
N THR A 57 -7.65 -7.87 34.47
CA THR A 57 -6.68 -8.65 35.25
C THR A 57 -5.25 -8.27 34.88
N PHE A 58 -4.98 -8.01 33.60
CA PHE A 58 -3.67 -7.67 33.05
C PHE A 58 -3.69 -6.28 32.41
N VAL A 59 -4.10 -5.28 33.23
CA VAL A 59 -4.28 -3.90 32.75
C VAL A 59 -3.00 -3.32 32.17
N ARG A 60 -1.85 -3.59 32.80
CA ARG A 60 -0.55 -3.05 32.39
C ARG A 60 -0.10 -3.60 31.04
N GLU A 61 -0.25 -4.91 30.86
CA GLU A 61 0.16 -5.61 29.63
C GLU A 61 -0.81 -5.30 28.50
N TYR A 62 -2.11 -5.17 28.80
CA TYR A 62 -3.12 -4.78 27.83
C TYR A 62 -2.97 -3.31 27.40
N SER A 63 -2.67 -2.39 28.34
CA SER A 63 -2.40 -0.99 27.99
C SER A 63 -1.15 -0.85 27.12
N ALA A 64 -0.08 -1.59 27.43
CA ALA A 64 1.12 -1.63 26.60
C ALA A 64 0.83 -2.20 25.20
N PHE A 65 -0.02 -3.22 25.09
CA PHE A 65 -0.49 -3.73 23.80
C PHE A 65 -1.25 -2.67 23.01
N GLN A 66 -2.21 -1.98 23.64
CA GLN A 66 -2.97 -0.91 22.99
C GLN A 66 -2.06 0.24 22.52
N GLU A 67 -1.06 0.65 23.32
CA GLU A 67 -0.09 1.69 22.92
C GLU A 67 0.81 1.25 21.75
N LEU A 68 1.15 -0.04 21.67
CA LEU A 68 1.92 -0.59 20.56
C LEU A 68 1.07 -0.71 19.29
N ASP A 69 -0.19 -1.09 19.45
CA ASP A 69 -1.16 -1.38 18.39
C ASP A 69 -1.94 -0.15 17.90
N GLN A 70 -1.65 1.04 18.44
CA GLN A 70 -2.02 2.28 17.75
C GLN A 70 -1.31 2.28 16.39
N GLU A 71 -2.05 1.84 15.37
CA GLU A 71 -1.79 2.15 13.98
C GLU A 71 -1.45 3.64 13.90
N PRO A 72 -0.43 4.02 13.12
CA PRO A 72 -0.11 5.42 13.00
C PRO A 72 -1.34 6.18 12.51
N GLU A 73 -1.91 7.03 13.38
CA GLU A 73 -3.18 7.72 13.12
C GLU A 73 -3.14 8.62 11.87
N ASN A 74 -1.93 8.99 11.41
CA ASN A 74 -1.76 9.84 10.25
C ASN A 74 -0.48 9.51 9.47
N GLY A 75 -0.61 8.67 8.45
CA GLY A 75 0.46 8.44 7.47
C GLY A 75 0.59 6.99 7.00
N PHE A 76 1.53 6.77 6.09
CA PHE A 76 1.87 5.43 5.63
C PHE A 76 2.78 4.73 6.65
N ASP A 77 2.39 3.54 7.12
CA ASP A 77 3.17 2.76 8.07
C ASP A 77 4.53 2.37 7.48
N LEU A 78 5.61 2.68 8.20
CA LEU A 78 6.97 2.32 7.83
C LEU A 78 7.16 0.80 7.66
N LYS A 79 6.38 -0.03 8.36
CA LYS A 79 6.44 -1.49 8.22
C LYS A 79 6.09 -1.97 6.81
N LEU A 80 5.23 -1.23 6.11
CA LEU A 80 4.77 -1.56 4.76
C LEU A 80 5.70 -1.00 3.68
N TRP A 81 6.69 -0.17 4.05
CA TRP A 81 7.55 0.50 3.08
C TRP A 81 8.71 -0.42 2.65
N PRO A 82 8.80 -0.83 1.36
CA PRO A 82 9.69 -1.91 0.91
C PRO A 82 11.20 -1.58 0.99
N VAL A 83 11.54 -0.32 1.22
CA VAL A 83 12.93 0.16 1.31
C VAL A 83 13.51 -0.02 2.73
N MET A 84 12.65 -0.33 3.71
CA MET A 84 13.03 -0.38 5.12
C MET A 84 13.74 -1.68 5.51
N LYS A 85 14.83 -1.53 6.27
CA LYS A 85 15.51 -2.66 6.92
C LYS A 85 14.86 -2.96 8.27
N PRO A 86 14.76 -4.23 8.70
CA PRO A 86 14.20 -4.58 10.01
C PRO A 86 14.95 -3.97 11.20
N SER A 87 16.27 -3.73 11.07
CA SER A 87 17.07 -3.03 12.08
C SER A 87 16.61 -1.59 12.28
N ASP A 88 16.45 -0.87 11.18
CA ASP A 88 16.16 0.55 11.15
C ASP A 88 14.71 0.79 11.58
N LEU A 89 13.80 -0.14 11.26
CA LEU A 89 12.42 -0.14 11.77
C LEU A 89 12.35 -0.25 13.28
N LYS A 90 13.14 -1.13 13.90
CA LYS A 90 13.17 -1.26 15.36
C LYS A 90 13.75 -0.01 16.03
N THR A 91 14.80 0.55 15.45
CA THR A 91 15.40 1.80 15.92
C THR A 91 14.37 2.94 15.86
N LEU A 92 13.72 3.14 14.71
CA LEU A 92 12.71 4.18 14.52
C LEU A 92 11.48 3.97 15.41
N ALA A 93 11.02 2.73 15.57
CA ALA A 93 9.93 2.41 16.50
C ALA A 93 10.29 2.75 17.95
N GLY A 94 11.56 2.55 18.36
CA GLY A 94 12.06 2.96 19.67
C GLY A 94 12.04 4.48 19.90
N PHE A 95 12.12 5.27 18.82
CA PHE A 95 11.98 6.73 18.84
C PHE A 95 10.54 7.21 18.61
N GLY A 96 9.57 6.30 18.51
CA GLY A 96 8.16 6.64 18.24
C GLY A 96 7.87 7.04 16.78
N ILE A 97 8.82 6.89 15.87
CA ILE A 97 8.65 7.20 14.45
C ILE A 97 8.09 5.96 13.76
N LYS A 98 6.79 5.97 13.46
CA LYS A 98 6.07 4.86 12.83
C LYS A 98 5.64 5.15 11.38
N THR A 99 5.71 6.39 10.90
CA THR A 99 5.22 6.80 9.57
C THR A 99 6.31 7.29 8.62
N VAL A 100 6.05 7.16 7.31
CA VAL A 100 6.93 7.67 6.25
C VAL A 100 6.98 9.20 6.26
N GLU A 101 5.88 9.85 6.62
CA GLU A 101 5.74 11.30 6.75
C GLU A 101 6.60 11.82 7.91
N ALA A 102 6.50 11.20 9.08
CA ALA A 102 7.35 11.55 10.22
C ALA A 102 8.83 11.30 9.92
N LEU A 103 9.15 10.24 9.16
CA LEU A 103 10.51 9.97 8.70
C LEU A 103 11.03 11.02 7.70
N ALA A 104 10.15 11.57 6.85
CA ALA A 104 10.51 12.63 5.92
C ALA A 104 10.78 13.96 6.64
N GLU A 105 10.06 14.24 7.72
CA GLU A 105 10.23 15.45 8.54
C GLU A 105 11.41 15.36 9.51
N LEU A 106 11.96 14.16 9.72
CA LEU A 106 13.08 13.93 10.64
C LEU A 106 14.33 14.73 10.22
N THR A 107 14.70 15.71 11.06
CA THR A 107 15.94 16.51 10.94
C THR A 107 16.94 16.25 12.05
N ASP A 108 16.57 15.49 13.08
CA ASP A 108 17.42 15.22 14.24
C ASP A 108 18.65 14.38 13.87
N GLU A 109 19.82 15.02 13.90
CA GLU A 109 21.11 14.40 13.59
C GLU A 109 21.48 13.27 14.56
N GLY A 110 20.99 13.31 15.80
CA GLY A 110 21.19 12.28 16.81
C GLY A 110 20.52 10.97 16.41
N ILE A 111 19.25 11.02 15.99
CA ILE A 111 18.51 9.85 15.51
C ILE A 111 19.09 9.36 14.18
N LEU A 112 19.45 10.28 13.28
CA LEU A 112 20.07 9.98 11.99
C LEU A 112 21.45 9.32 12.09
N SER A 113 22.11 9.38 13.24
CA SER A 113 23.37 8.66 13.48
C SER A 113 23.17 7.14 13.63
N PHE A 114 21.98 6.73 14.12
CA PHE A 114 21.64 5.33 14.36
C PHE A 114 20.99 4.63 13.16
N ILE A 115 20.64 5.37 12.12
CA ILE A 115 19.97 4.87 10.91
C ILE A 115 20.69 5.31 9.64
N ASP A 116 20.30 4.75 8.49
CA ASP A 116 20.79 5.22 7.20
C ASP A 116 20.29 6.66 6.93
N LYS A 117 21.24 7.62 6.91
CA LYS A 117 20.99 9.05 6.65
C LYS A 117 20.33 9.33 5.30
N SER A 118 20.30 8.37 4.38
CA SER A 118 19.59 8.49 3.11
C SER A 118 18.08 8.26 3.23
N LEU A 119 17.59 7.67 4.32
CA LEU A 119 16.17 7.32 4.51
C LEU A 119 15.22 8.53 4.48
N PRO A 120 15.48 9.66 5.15
CA PRO A 120 14.60 10.84 5.06
C PRO A 120 14.52 11.40 3.63
N LYS A 121 15.63 11.36 2.88
CA LYS A 121 15.66 11.80 1.47
C LYS A 121 14.82 10.86 0.61
N LYS A 122 14.93 9.54 0.82
CA LYS A 122 14.12 8.54 0.11
C LYS A 122 12.63 8.68 0.45
N ALA A 123 12.30 8.96 1.71
CA ALA A 123 10.92 9.22 2.15
C ALA A 123 10.34 10.46 1.45
N LYS A 124 11.09 11.57 1.39
CA LYS A 124 10.68 12.77 0.63
C LYS A 124 10.47 12.50 -0.85
N VAL A 125 11.37 11.73 -1.48
CA VAL A 125 11.24 11.34 -2.90
C VAL A 125 10.01 10.46 -3.10
N TRP A 126 9.73 9.52 -2.20
CA TRP A 126 8.58 8.63 -2.29
C TRP A 126 7.25 9.39 -2.13
N LEU A 127 7.16 10.30 -1.16
CA LEU A 127 6.00 11.19 -0.99
C LEU A 127 5.82 12.13 -2.20
N GLY A 128 6.91 12.65 -2.76
CA GLY A 128 6.88 13.45 -3.99
C GLY A 128 6.53 12.65 -5.24
N ALA A 129 6.94 11.38 -5.31
CA ALA A 129 6.59 10.48 -6.40
C ALA A 129 5.09 10.17 -6.42
N GLY A 130 4.44 10.03 -5.26
CA GLY A 130 2.97 9.90 -5.19
C GLY A 130 2.22 11.09 -5.82
N ALA A 131 2.75 12.31 -5.66
CA ALA A 131 2.19 13.50 -6.31
C ALA A 131 2.48 13.53 -7.83
N ALA A 132 3.68 13.10 -8.24
CA ALA A 132 4.07 13.03 -9.65
C ALA A 132 3.36 11.89 -10.41
N GLU A 133 3.03 10.78 -9.76
CA GLU A 133 2.27 9.67 -10.34
C GLU A 133 0.86 10.13 -10.74
N GLY A 134 0.25 11.02 -9.94
CA GLY A 134 -1.03 11.66 -10.27
C GLY A 134 -0.95 12.49 -11.55
N THR A 135 0.06 13.35 -11.66
CA THR A 135 0.27 14.18 -12.86
C THR A 135 0.61 13.33 -14.08
N LEU A 136 1.46 12.31 -13.93
CA LEU A 136 1.81 11.38 -15.01
C LEU A 136 0.61 10.53 -15.45
N ARG A 137 -0.29 10.17 -14.54
CA ARG A 137 -1.51 9.42 -14.87
C ARG A 137 -2.51 10.29 -15.63
N ASP A 138 -2.63 11.57 -15.26
CA ASP A 138 -3.45 12.56 -15.95
C ASP A 138 -2.89 12.90 -17.34
N GLU A 139 -1.58 13.06 -17.45
CA GLU A 139 -0.87 13.22 -18.73
C GLU A 139 -1.04 11.99 -19.63
N ASN A 140 -0.92 10.78 -19.09
CA ASN A 140 -1.17 9.54 -19.84
C ASN A 140 -2.61 9.44 -20.35
N LYS A 141 -3.59 9.89 -19.56
CA LYS A 141 -5.00 9.93 -19.96
C LYS A 141 -5.21 10.95 -21.09
N ARG A 142 -4.60 12.13 -20.98
CA ARG A 142 -4.65 13.18 -22.01
C ARG A 142 -3.97 12.76 -23.31
N LEU A 143 -2.75 12.20 -23.25
CA LEU A 143 -2.02 11.71 -24.42
C LEU A 143 -2.79 10.60 -25.14
N LYS A 144 -3.46 9.70 -24.42
CA LYS A 144 -4.34 8.68 -25.01
C LYS A 144 -5.55 9.29 -25.74
N GLN A 145 -6.14 10.36 -25.20
CA GLN A 145 -7.23 11.08 -25.87
C GLN A 145 -6.74 11.77 -27.14
N GLU A 146 -5.57 12.41 -27.10
CA GLU A 146 -4.96 13.05 -28.28
C GLU A 146 -4.64 12.02 -29.38
N LEU A 147 -4.09 10.86 -29.02
CA LEU A 147 -3.86 9.76 -29.97
C LEU A 147 -5.15 9.23 -30.59
N ASP A 148 -6.26 9.15 -29.84
CA ASP A 148 -7.55 8.71 -30.38
C ASP A 148 -8.12 9.74 -31.39
N VAL A 149 -8.02 11.03 -31.06
CA VAL A 149 -8.44 12.11 -31.97
C VAL A 149 -7.58 12.14 -33.23
N LEU A 150 -6.27 12.02 -33.11
CA LEU A 150 -5.34 11.98 -34.24
C LEU A 150 -5.59 10.76 -35.13
N LYS A 151 -5.80 9.57 -34.55
CA LYS A 151 -6.18 8.36 -35.31
C LYS A 151 -7.47 8.56 -36.10
N LYS A 152 -8.50 9.13 -35.48
CA LYS A 152 -9.77 9.47 -36.17
C LYS A 152 -9.56 10.47 -37.30
N GLN A 153 -8.69 11.45 -37.13
CA GLN A 153 -8.34 12.40 -38.19
C GLN A 153 -7.57 11.76 -39.34
N CYS A 154 -6.66 10.82 -39.05
CA CYS A 154 -5.93 10.05 -40.06
C CYS A 154 -6.84 9.12 -40.87
N ILE A 155 -7.80 8.44 -40.22
CA ILE A 155 -8.81 7.62 -40.91
C ILE A 155 -9.64 8.50 -41.85
N ARG A 156 -10.15 9.64 -41.35
CA ARG A 156 -10.91 10.61 -42.16
C ARG A 156 -10.12 11.17 -43.35
N LYS A 157 -8.81 11.38 -43.20
CA LYS A 157 -7.93 11.82 -44.30
C LYS A 157 -7.60 10.68 -45.27
N GLY A 158 -7.45 9.45 -44.79
CA GLY A 158 -7.26 8.25 -45.60
C GLY A 158 -8.49 7.94 -46.47
N GLU A 159 -9.69 8.05 -45.92
CA GLU A 159 -10.95 7.94 -46.66
C GLU A 159 -11.06 8.99 -47.77
N LYS A 160 -10.63 10.22 -47.50
CA LYS A 160 -10.56 11.27 -48.52
C LYS A 160 -9.51 11.00 -49.59
N HIS A 161 -8.45 10.24 -49.35
CA HIS A 161 -7.43 9.96 -50.36
C HIS A 161 -7.80 8.79 -51.29
N VAL A 162 -8.57 7.81 -50.80
CA VAL A 162 -9.04 6.67 -51.62
C VAL A 162 -10.07 7.09 -52.68
N ILE A 163 -10.89 8.11 -52.41
CA ILE A 163 -11.86 8.64 -53.38
C ILE A 163 -11.23 9.38 -54.58
N TYR A 164 -10.00 9.91 -54.46
CA TYR A 164 -9.31 10.55 -55.60
C TYR A 164 -8.57 9.57 -56.52
N ARG A 165 -8.35 8.32 -56.10
CA ARG A 165 -7.66 7.31 -56.93
C ARG A 165 -8.58 6.57 -57.91
N LYS A 166 -9.91 6.69 -57.76
CA LYS A 166 -10.90 6.02 -58.62
C LYS A 166 -11.26 6.78 -59.91
N ASN A 167 -10.74 8.00 -60.11
CA ASN A 167 -11.07 8.81 -61.29
C ASN A 167 -10.01 8.78 -62.41
N ASP A 168 -9.00 7.92 -62.30
CA ASP A 168 -7.89 7.86 -63.27
C ASP A 168 -8.01 6.71 -64.29
N THR A 169 -9.23 6.42 -64.75
CA THR A 169 -9.45 5.64 -65.97
C THR A 169 -9.64 6.58 -67.17
N ARG A 170 -8.56 7.27 -67.57
CA ARG A 170 -8.44 7.95 -68.86
C ARG A 170 -7.15 7.57 -69.58
N PHE A 171 -6.90 6.26 -69.70
CA PHE A 171 -5.97 5.71 -70.68
C PHE A 171 -6.60 4.48 -71.32
N ALA A 172 -7.66 4.70 -72.09
CA ALA A 172 -8.23 3.69 -72.96
C ALA A 172 -8.44 4.30 -74.35
N GLY A 173 -7.57 3.90 -75.27
CA GLY A 173 -7.80 3.95 -76.71
C GLY A 173 -7.49 5.28 -77.38
N TYR A 174 -6.30 5.39 -77.99
CA TYR A 174 -6.14 5.78 -79.38
C TYR A 174 -4.77 5.28 -79.86
N GLY A 175 -4.79 4.11 -80.51
CA GLY A 175 -3.61 3.51 -81.13
C GLY A 175 -4.04 2.35 -82.02
N SER A 176 -3.84 2.52 -83.33
CA SER A 176 -4.00 1.55 -84.41
C SER A 176 -5.37 1.46 -85.11
N MET A 177 -5.46 2.09 -86.29
CA MET A 177 -5.82 1.46 -87.58
C MET A 177 -5.78 2.57 -88.65
N ARG A 178 -4.74 2.54 -89.49
CA ARG A 178 -4.78 2.24 -90.94
C ARG A 178 -5.35 3.35 -91.79
#